data_AF-A0A4S8PXJ9-F1
#
_entry.id   AF-A0A4S8PXJ9-F1
#
_cell.length_a   1.000
_cell.length_b   1.000
_cell.length_c   1.000
_cell.angle_alpha   90.00
_cell.angle_beta   90.00
_cell.angle_gamma   90.00
#
_symmetry.space_group_name_H-M   'P 1'
#
loop_
_entity.id
_entity.type
_entity.pdbx_description
1 polymer ?
#
loop_
_entity_poly.entity_id
_entity_poly.type
_entity_poly.pdbx_seq_one_letter_code
_entity_poly.pdbx_strand_id
1 'polypeptide(L)'
;AGLPDGVFNVVHGDKTAVDAILDHPGIAAVSFVGSTPIAKYVHQKATATGKRVQALGGAKNHAVVLPDADLEFAANHLTAAAFGSAGQRCMAISVTVAVGEAGDALVEVLKQKAEEVKVGPGDDPTSEMGPVVTAAAKDRAENAVASGLAQGAEVIVDGSGLSVPGHEGGFFVGPSLLDKVTPDMDAYKNEIFGPVLAVARAADVDEAIRLINANPYGNGTALFTSSGAAARRFQREVKVGMIGINVPIPVPM
;
A
#
# COMPACT_ATOMS: atom_id res chain seq x y z
N ALA A 1 -17.69 -20.28 22.17
CA ALA A 1 -16.40 -20.26 22.90
C ALA A 1 -16.58 -20.24 24.43
N GLY A 2 -17.63 -19.61 24.99
CA GLY A 2 -17.88 -19.65 26.44
C GLY A 2 -16.97 -18.72 27.27
N LEU A 3 -16.57 -17.58 26.69
CA LEU A 3 -15.72 -16.59 27.37
C LEU A 3 -16.52 -15.89 28.50
N PRO A 4 -15.97 -15.75 29.72
CA PRO A 4 -16.66 -15.06 30.81
C PRO A 4 -16.94 -13.57 30.54
N ASP A 5 -17.95 -13.03 31.21
CA ASP A 5 -18.31 -11.62 31.14
C ASP A 5 -17.16 -10.71 31.58
N GLY A 6 -16.98 -9.59 30.86
CA GLY A 6 -15.96 -8.58 31.15
C GLY A 6 -14.55 -8.89 30.61
N VAL A 7 -14.29 -10.09 30.10
CA VAL A 7 -12.98 -10.45 29.52
C VAL A 7 -12.75 -9.79 28.17
N PHE A 8 -13.80 -9.71 27.34
CA PHE A 8 -13.76 -9.04 26.04
C PHE A 8 -14.88 -8.00 25.98
N ASN A 9 -14.50 -6.75 25.78
CA ASN A 9 -15.42 -5.63 25.70
C ASN A 9 -15.18 -4.88 24.40
N VAL A 10 -16.26 -4.49 23.72
CA VAL A 10 -16.21 -3.62 22.54
C VAL A 10 -16.70 -2.24 22.94
N VAL A 11 -15.87 -1.23 22.72
CA VAL A 11 -16.20 0.17 23.00
C VAL A 11 -16.10 0.94 21.69
N HIS A 12 -17.25 1.32 21.14
CA HIS A 12 -17.31 2.18 19.97
C HIS A 12 -16.99 3.63 20.35
N GLY A 13 -16.33 4.36 19.46
CA GLY A 13 -16.03 5.77 19.66
C GLY A 13 -15.00 6.27 18.67
N ASP A 14 -14.49 7.46 18.96
CA ASP A 14 -13.50 8.17 18.17
C ASP A 14 -12.26 8.49 19.03
N LYS A 15 -11.60 9.61 18.74
CA LYS A 15 -10.49 10.13 19.53
C LYS A 15 -10.80 10.20 21.02
N THR A 16 -12.02 10.52 21.42
CA THR A 16 -12.43 10.65 22.83
C THR A 16 -12.30 9.31 23.56
N ALA A 17 -12.76 8.23 22.95
CA ALA A 17 -12.62 6.88 23.52
C ALA A 17 -11.16 6.43 23.55
N VAL A 18 -10.39 6.72 22.50
CA VAL A 18 -8.94 6.47 22.46
C VAL A 18 -8.23 7.20 23.59
N ASP A 19 -8.53 8.48 23.81
CA ASP A 19 -7.92 9.26 24.88
C ASP A 19 -8.27 8.73 26.26
N ALA A 20 -9.53 8.35 26.49
CA ALA A 20 -9.94 7.70 27.72
C ALA A 20 -9.14 6.41 27.99
N ILE A 21 -8.92 5.57 26.96
CA ILE A 21 -8.09 4.36 27.07
C ILE A 21 -6.65 4.70 27.44
N LEU A 22 -6.07 5.71 26.77
CA LEU A 22 -4.68 6.11 26.98
C LEU A 22 -4.45 6.73 28.35
N ASP A 23 -5.46 7.38 28.94
CA ASP A 23 -5.37 8.03 30.25
C ASP A 23 -5.79 7.11 31.40
N HIS A 24 -6.52 6.01 31.13
CA HIS A 24 -7.04 5.13 32.17
C HIS A 24 -5.93 4.41 32.96
N PRO A 25 -5.88 4.54 34.31
CA PRO A 25 -4.82 3.94 35.12
C PRO A 25 -4.92 2.41 35.22
N GLY A 26 -6.11 1.85 35.00
CA GLY A 26 -6.34 0.40 35.01
C GLY A 26 -5.93 -0.35 33.74
N ILE A 27 -5.41 0.35 32.70
CA ILE A 27 -5.00 -0.29 31.44
C ILE A 27 -3.47 -0.41 31.42
N ALA A 28 -2.96 -1.64 31.36
CA ALA A 28 -1.53 -1.92 31.44
C ALA A 28 -0.79 -1.84 30.09
N ALA A 29 -1.48 -2.09 28.97
CA ALA A 29 -0.88 -2.13 27.64
C ALA A 29 -1.86 -1.68 26.56
N VAL A 30 -1.32 -1.13 25.47
CA VAL A 30 -2.08 -0.65 24.31
C VAL A 30 -1.48 -1.23 23.03
N SER A 31 -2.34 -1.71 22.14
CA SER A 31 -2.00 -2.13 20.79
C SER A 31 -2.76 -1.27 19.80
N PHE A 32 -2.05 -0.66 18.84
CA PHE A 32 -2.62 0.20 17.82
C PHE A 32 -2.13 -0.17 16.43
N VAL A 33 -3.05 -0.16 15.46
CA VAL A 33 -2.76 -0.28 14.03
C VAL A 33 -3.57 0.79 13.30
N GLY A 34 -2.90 1.62 12.49
CA GLY A 34 -3.54 2.70 11.76
C GLY A 34 -2.52 3.61 11.09
N SER A 35 -2.89 4.86 10.80
CA SER A 35 -1.98 5.79 10.13
C SER A 35 -0.79 6.19 11.00
N THR A 36 0.36 6.48 10.38
CA THR A 36 1.60 6.85 11.07
C THR A 36 1.45 8.04 12.03
N PRO A 37 0.72 9.14 11.70
CA PRO A 37 0.51 10.23 12.63
C PRO A 37 -0.20 9.79 13.92
N ILE A 38 -1.20 8.91 13.81
CA ILE A 38 -1.97 8.43 14.96
C ILE A 38 -1.17 7.37 15.74
N ALA A 39 -0.43 6.50 15.06
CA ALA A 39 0.48 5.56 15.71
C ALA A 39 1.51 6.28 16.58
N LYS A 40 2.11 7.38 16.09
CA LYS A 40 3.03 8.23 16.85
C LYS A 40 2.33 8.85 18.08
N TYR A 41 1.13 9.39 17.89
CA TYR A 41 0.34 9.96 18.99
C TYR A 41 0.05 8.93 20.09
N VAL A 42 -0.47 7.77 19.72
CA VAL A 42 -0.80 6.68 20.65
C VAL A 42 0.45 6.19 21.37
N HIS A 43 1.55 5.97 20.64
CA HIS A 43 2.82 5.53 21.23
C HIS A 43 3.33 6.52 22.28
N GLN A 44 3.37 7.81 21.95
CA GLN A 44 3.85 8.86 22.85
C GLN A 44 2.97 8.98 24.10
N LYS A 45 1.65 9.06 23.94
CA LYS A 45 0.74 9.23 25.07
C LYS A 45 0.65 7.99 25.96
N ALA A 46 0.65 6.78 25.38
CA ALA A 46 0.66 5.54 26.14
C ALA A 46 1.94 5.39 26.98
N THR A 47 3.11 5.67 26.41
CA THR A 47 4.38 5.58 27.14
C THR A 47 4.51 6.67 28.22
N ALA A 48 4.02 7.88 27.96
CA ALA A 48 4.00 8.96 28.96
C ALA A 48 3.14 8.62 30.19
N THR A 49 2.13 7.75 30.04
CA THR A 49 1.28 7.25 31.14
C THR A 49 1.73 5.90 31.69
N GLY A 50 2.96 5.46 31.37
CA GLY A 50 3.58 4.25 31.92
C GLY A 50 3.11 2.93 31.31
N LYS A 51 2.36 2.96 30.21
CA LYS A 51 1.81 1.75 29.55
C LYS A 51 2.85 1.13 28.61
N ARG A 52 2.79 -0.20 28.47
CA ARG A 52 3.48 -0.89 27.36
C ARG A 52 2.71 -0.63 26.06
N VAL A 53 3.40 -0.42 24.95
CA VAL A 53 2.73 -0.09 23.68
C VAL A 53 3.35 -0.81 22.49
N GLN A 54 2.49 -1.29 21.59
CA GLN A 54 2.84 -1.56 20.20
C GLN A 54 1.98 -0.67 19.31
N ALA A 55 2.61 0.04 18.36
CA ALA A 55 1.91 0.96 17.47
C ALA A 55 2.45 0.79 16.03
N LEU A 56 1.62 0.25 15.15
CA LEU A 56 1.93 0.00 13.75
C LEU A 56 1.31 1.12 12.90
N GLY A 57 2.15 1.80 12.13
CA GLY A 57 1.78 2.93 11.28
C GLY A 57 1.40 2.54 9.85
N GLY A 58 1.33 3.56 9.00
CA GLY A 58 1.11 3.42 7.56
C GLY A 58 2.32 2.87 6.82
N ALA A 59 2.19 2.74 5.50
CA ALA A 59 3.20 2.14 4.64
C ALA A 59 3.33 2.84 3.29
N LYS A 60 4.48 2.61 2.65
CA LYS A 60 4.70 2.87 1.22
C LYS A 60 5.56 1.74 0.69
N ASN A 61 4.93 0.60 0.46
CA ASN A 61 5.68 -0.61 0.13
C ASN A 61 6.12 -0.63 -1.32
N HIS A 62 7.35 -1.09 -1.54
CA HIS A 62 7.96 -1.21 -2.85
C HIS A 62 8.07 -2.66 -3.30
N ALA A 63 7.86 -2.92 -4.58
CA ALA A 63 8.30 -4.14 -5.23
C ALA A 63 9.34 -3.81 -6.29
N VAL A 64 10.51 -4.43 -6.21
CA VAL A 64 11.57 -4.30 -7.21
C VAL A 64 11.41 -5.39 -8.25
N VAL A 65 11.47 -5.05 -9.53
CA VAL A 65 11.45 -6.03 -10.64
C VAL A 65 12.74 -5.88 -11.43
N LEU A 66 13.54 -6.96 -11.44
CA LEU A 66 14.80 -7.00 -12.19
C LEU A 66 14.57 -7.46 -13.64
N PRO A 67 15.51 -7.17 -14.57
CA PRO A 67 15.41 -7.61 -15.97
C PRO A 67 15.31 -9.13 -16.17
N ASP A 68 15.76 -9.92 -15.19
CA ASP A 68 15.74 -11.39 -15.23
C ASP A 68 14.48 -12.00 -14.59
N ALA A 69 13.51 -11.16 -14.21
CA ALA A 69 12.23 -11.59 -13.68
C ALA A 69 11.28 -12.04 -14.78
N ASP A 70 10.41 -12.99 -14.46
CA ASP A 70 9.22 -13.25 -15.26
C ASP A 70 8.26 -12.05 -15.09
N LEU A 71 8.17 -11.22 -16.13
CA LEU A 71 7.39 -9.97 -16.10
C LEU A 71 5.89 -10.23 -15.96
N GLU A 72 5.38 -11.31 -16.56
CA GLU A 72 3.95 -11.63 -16.51
C GLU A 72 3.59 -12.12 -15.11
N PHE A 73 4.43 -12.98 -14.54
CA PHE A 73 4.31 -13.40 -13.15
C PHE A 73 4.40 -12.21 -12.19
N ALA A 74 5.38 -11.33 -12.36
CA ALA A 74 5.54 -10.14 -11.52
C ALA A 74 4.33 -9.20 -11.63
N ALA A 75 3.89 -8.88 -12.85
CA ALA A 75 2.76 -7.99 -13.08
C ALA A 75 1.46 -8.53 -12.49
N ASN A 76 1.15 -9.83 -12.62
CA ASN A 76 -0.02 -10.44 -11.99
C ASN A 76 -0.03 -10.24 -10.47
N HIS A 77 1.11 -10.45 -9.81
CA HIS A 77 1.24 -10.25 -8.37
C HIS A 77 1.17 -8.77 -7.98
N LEU A 78 1.73 -7.87 -8.79
CA LEU A 78 1.70 -6.43 -8.57
C LEU A 78 0.28 -5.87 -8.69
N THR A 79 -0.46 -6.27 -9.72
CA THR A 79 -1.86 -5.89 -9.92
C THR A 79 -2.72 -6.32 -8.73
N ALA A 80 -2.60 -7.58 -8.28
CA ALA A 80 -3.32 -8.06 -7.11
C ALA A 80 -2.91 -7.34 -5.81
N ALA A 81 -1.62 -7.02 -5.65
CA ALA A 81 -1.12 -6.34 -4.46
C ALA A 81 -1.44 -4.83 -4.43
N ALA A 82 -1.58 -4.19 -5.59
CA ALA A 82 -1.89 -2.76 -5.71
C ALA A 82 -3.39 -2.49 -5.67
N PHE A 83 -4.19 -3.29 -6.36
CA PHE A 83 -5.62 -3.01 -6.57
C PHE A 83 -6.53 -3.91 -5.73
N GLY A 84 -6.03 -5.02 -5.18
CA GLY A 84 -6.79 -5.84 -4.24
C GLY A 84 -7.29 -5.01 -3.04
N SER A 85 -8.57 -5.15 -2.69
CA SER A 85 -9.27 -4.30 -1.70
C SER A 85 -9.19 -2.79 -2.02
N ALA A 86 -9.13 -2.43 -3.30
CA ALA A 86 -8.94 -1.07 -3.79
C ALA A 86 -7.68 -0.39 -3.23
N GLY A 87 -6.61 -1.15 -2.99
CA GLY A 87 -5.35 -0.64 -2.45
C GLY A 87 -5.42 -0.16 -1.00
N GLN A 88 -6.54 -0.37 -0.29
CA GLN A 88 -6.75 0.04 1.09
C GLN A 88 -6.14 -0.95 2.09
N ARG A 89 -4.85 -1.23 1.91
CA ARG A 89 -4.10 -2.19 2.72
C ARG A 89 -2.75 -1.60 3.09
N CYS A 90 -2.35 -1.70 4.36
CA CYS A 90 -0.99 -1.34 4.80
C CYS A 90 0.09 -2.23 4.15
N MET A 91 -0.30 -3.38 3.60
CA MET A 91 0.55 -4.33 2.88
C MET A 91 0.41 -4.23 1.35
N ALA A 92 -0.35 -3.25 0.83
CA ALA A 92 -0.43 -3.02 -0.61
C ALA A 92 0.93 -2.63 -1.17
N ILE A 93 1.26 -3.10 -2.37
CA ILE A 93 2.37 -2.55 -3.15
C ILE A 93 1.85 -1.29 -3.83
N SER A 94 2.40 -0.14 -3.46
CA SER A 94 2.01 1.16 -4.05
C SER A 94 3.11 1.75 -4.93
N VAL A 95 4.32 1.17 -4.89
CA VAL A 95 5.43 1.54 -5.75
C VAL A 95 6.06 0.29 -6.37
N THR A 96 6.15 0.24 -7.69
CA THR A 96 6.99 -0.70 -8.41
C THR A 96 8.28 0.01 -8.80
N VAL A 97 9.43 -0.58 -8.48
CA VAL A 97 10.75 -0.11 -8.92
C VAL A 97 11.20 -1.01 -10.06
N ALA A 98 11.05 -0.53 -11.29
CA ALA A 98 11.48 -1.25 -12.48
C ALA A 98 12.96 -0.98 -12.75
N VAL A 99 13.77 -2.04 -12.76
CA VAL A 99 15.23 -1.93 -12.88
C VAL A 99 15.69 -2.14 -14.32
N GLY A 100 16.50 -1.22 -14.82
CA GLY A 100 17.12 -1.30 -16.14
C GLY A 100 16.10 -1.55 -17.26
N GLU A 101 16.39 -2.53 -18.11
CA GLU A 101 15.60 -2.84 -19.31
C GLU A 101 14.21 -3.45 -19.01
N ALA A 102 13.92 -3.84 -17.76
CA ALA A 102 12.57 -4.30 -17.37
C ALA A 102 11.52 -3.19 -17.52
N GLY A 103 11.95 -1.93 -17.57
CA GLY A 103 11.11 -0.76 -17.41
C GLY A 103 9.87 -0.71 -18.30
N ASP A 104 10.07 -0.51 -19.59
CA ASP A 104 8.97 -0.26 -20.53
C ASP A 104 8.10 -1.51 -20.73
N ALA A 105 8.73 -2.68 -20.81
CA ALA A 105 8.03 -3.96 -20.95
C ALA A 105 7.11 -4.25 -19.74
N LEU A 106 7.57 -3.97 -18.52
CA LEU A 106 6.75 -4.15 -17.33
C LEU A 106 5.56 -3.18 -17.30
N VAL A 107 5.75 -1.92 -17.70
CA VAL A 107 4.66 -0.93 -17.73
C VAL A 107 3.57 -1.33 -18.72
N GLU A 108 3.94 -1.85 -19.89
CA GLU A 108 2.97 -2.33 -20.89
C GLU A 108 2.13 -3.49 -20.35
N VAL A 109 2.76 -4.46 -19.67
CA VAL A 109 2.02 -5.58 -19.05
C VAL A 109 1.13 -5.08 -17.91
N LEU A 110 1.66 -4.22 -17.03
CA LEU A 110 0.90 -3.66 -15.90
C LEU A 110 -0.31 -2.85 -16.39
N LYS A 111 -0.17 -2.11 -17.49
CA LYS A 111 -1.28 -1.40 -18.12
C LYS A 111 -2.39 -2.36 -18.51
N GLN A 112 -2.07 -3.42 -19.26
CA GLN A 112 -3.05 -4.42 -19.70
C GLN A 112 -3.77 -5.04 -18.49
N LYS A 113 -3.01 -5.45 -17.47
CA LYS A 113 -3.59 -6.03 -16.24
C LYS A 113 -4.46 -5.05 -15.46
N ALA A 114 -4.08 -3.77 -15.40
CA ALA A 114 -4.86 -2.75 -14.71
C ALA A 114 -6.19 -2.48 -15.44
N GLU A 115 -6.19 -2.44 -16.77
CA GLU A 115 -7.39 -2.26 -17.60
C GLU A 115 -8.35 -3.47 -17.53
N GLU A 116 -7.83 -4.67 -17.25
CA GLU A 116 -8.61 -5.91 -17.10
C GLU A 116 -9.37 -6.01 -15.76
N VAL A 117 -8.98 -5.22 -14.73
CA VAL A 117 -9.58 -5.33 -13.39
C VAL A 117 -11.06 -4.95 -13.43
N LYS A 118 -11.90 -5.88 -12.96
CA LYS A 118 -13.35 -5.66 -12.88
C LYS A 118 -13.73 -4.94 -11.59
N VAL A 119 -14.14 -3.69 -11.72
CA VAL A 119 -14.61 -2.89 -10.59
C VAL A 119 -16.13 -2.97 -10.49
N GLY A 120 -16.62 -3.33 -9.30
CA GLY A 120 -18.05 -3.49 -9.08
C GLY A 120 -18.42 -3.64 -7.61
N PRO A 121 -19.71 -3.82 -7.30
CA PRO A 121 -20.18 -3.95 -5.93
C PRO A 121 -19.71 -5.29 -5.31
N GLY A 122 -19.57 -5.31 -3.99
CA GLY A 122 -18.99 -6.45 -3.26
C GLY A 122 -19.89 -7.71 -3.20
N ASP A 123 -21.14 -7.60 -3.63
CA ASP A 123 -22.10 -8.70 -3.76
C ASP A 123 -22.15 -9.29 -5.19
N ASP A 124 -21.45 -8.68 -6.15
CA ASP A 124 -21.26 -9.24 -7.49
C ASP A 124 -20.02 -10.17 -7.50
N PRO A 125 -20.19 -11.48 -7.76
CA PRO A 125 -19.09 -12.44 -7.78
C PRO A 125 -18.10 -12.23 -8.94
N THR A 126 -18.43 -11.37 -9.91
CA THR A 126 -17.54 -11.01 -11.02
C THR A 126 -16.65 -9.81 -10.68
N SER A 127 -16.92 -9.10 -9.58
CA SER A 127 -16.12 -7.99 -9.10
C SER A 127 -14.79 -8.49 -8.52
N GLU A 128 -13.70 -7.91 -9.00
CA GLU A 128 -12.34 -8.14 -8.50
C GLU A 128 -11.90 -7.03 -7.55
N MET A 129 -12.49 -5.83 -7.70
CA MET A 129 -12.23 -4.67 -6.86
C MET A 129 -13.52 -3.93 -6.49
N GLY A 130 -13.70 -3.69 -5.19
CA GLY A 130 -14.83 -2.90 -4.65
C GLY A 130 -14.57 -1.39 -4.61
N PRO A 131 -15.51 -0.61 -4.04
CA PRO A 131 -15.31 0.83 -3.83
C PRO A 131 -14.28 1.10 -2.72
N VAL A 132 -13.78 2.33 -2.66
CA VAL A 132 -13.05 2.82 -1.48
C VAL A 132 -14.02 3.19 -0.35
N VAL A 133 -13.51 3.32 0.88
CA VAL A 133 -14.33 3.36 2.11
C VAL A 133 -15.19 4.62 2.26
N THR A 134 -14.76 5.76 1.72
CA THR A 134 -15.45 7.05 1.87
C THR A 134 -15.25 7.94 0.64
N ALA A 135 -16.11 8.93 0.45
CA ALA A 135 -15.93 9.98 -0.56
C ALA A 135 -14.56 10.68 -0.43
N ALA A 136 -14.11 10.99 0.79
CA ALA A 136 -12.80 11.59 1.02
C ALA A 136 -11.62 10.66 0.64
N ALA A 137 -11.81 9.34 0.68
CA ALA A 137 -10.81 8.39 0.17
C ALA A 137 -10.81 8.38 -1.37
N LYS A 138 -11.99 8.48 -1.99
CA LYS A 138 -12.12 8.61 -3.46
C LYS A 138 -11.42 9.87 -3.95
N ASP A 139 -11.75 11.03 -3.37
CA ASP A 139 -11.14 12.31 -3.73
C ASP A 139 -9.61 12.26 -3.59
N ARG A 140 -9.10 11.60 -2.55
CA ARG A 140 -7.65 11.46 -2.33
C ARG A 140 -6.97 10.63 -3.42
N ALA A 141 -7.59 9.53 -3.84
CA ALA A 141 -7.05 8.69 -4.90
C ALA A 141 -7.03 9.44 -6.25
N GLU A 142 -8.14 10.08 -6.63
CA GLU A 142 -8.24 10.85 -7.88
C GLU A 142 -7.28 12.07 -7.87
N ASN A 143 -7.18 12.79 -6.74
CA ASN A 143 -6.23 13.89 -6.60
C ASN A 143 -4.77 13.43 -6.68
N ALA A 144 -4.44 12.20 -6.26
CA ALA A 144 -3.09 11.68 -6.38
C ALA A 144 -2.69 11.46 -7.85
N VAL A 145 -3.63 11.03 -8.70
CA VAL A 145 -3.42 10.90 -10.15
C VAL A 145 -3.20 12.27 -10.78
N ALA A 146 -4.09 13.23 -10.49
CA ALA A 146 -3.97 14.61 -11.00
C ALA A 146 -2.67 15.29 -10.54
N SER A 147 -2.29 15.10 -9.28
CA SER A 147 -1.03 15.62 -8.70
C SER A 147 0.20 14.97 -9.36
N GLY A 148 0.18 13.66 -9.59
CA GLY A 148 1.24 12.95 -10.29
C GLY A 148 1.47 13.52 -11.69
N LEU A 149 0.40 13.69 -12.47
CA LEU A 149 0.46 14.30 -13.80
C LEU A 149 1.05 15.71 -13.75
N ALA A 150 0.55 16.55 -12.83
CA ALA A 150 1.02 17.93 -12.67
C ALA A 150 2.50 18.03 -12.26
N GLN A 151 3.04 16.99 -11.61
CA GLN A 151 4.44 16.91 -11.17
C GLN A 151 5.35 16.20 -12.19
N GLY A 152 4.81 15.79 -13.34
CA GLY A 152 5.56 15.22 -14.47
C GLY A 152 5.59 13.69 -14.54
N ALA A 153 4.76 12.99 -13.76
CA ALA A 153 4.54 11.56 -13.97
C ALA A 153 3.73 11.34 -15.26
N GLU A 154 3.93 10.18 -15.89
CA GLU A 154 3.13 9.76 -17.04
C GLU A 154 1.93 8.96 -16.55
N VAL A 155 0.71 9.41 -16.85
CA VAL A 155 -0.51 8.67 -16.51
C VAL A 155 -0.78 7.64 -17.60
N ILE A 156 -0.47 6.38 -17.31
CA ILE A 156 -0.61 5.26 -18.26
C ILE A 156 -2.04 4.71 -18.25
N VAL A 157 -2.63 4.63 -17.05
CA VAL A 157 -4.04 4.29 -16.84
C VAL A 157 -4.62 5.28 -15.84
N ASP A 158 -5.74 5.89 -16.19
CA ASP A 158 -6.49 6.79 -15.30
C ASP A 158 -7.82 6.13 -14.90
N GLY A 159 -7.93 5.78 -13.62
CA GLY A 159 -9.14 5.19 -13.04
C GLY A 159 -10.11 6.23 -12.47
N SER A 160 -9.82 7.51 -12.57
CA SER A 160 -10.63 8.58 -11.98
C SER A 160 -12.00 8.70 -12.66
N GLY A 161 -13.02 9.11 -11.91
CA GLY A 161 -14.35 9.35 -12.47
C GLY A 161 -15.13 8.08 -12.86
N LEU A 162 -14.62 6.89 -12.52
CA LEU A 162 -15.32 5.63 -12.74
C LEU A 162 -16.71 5.66 -12.08
N SER A 163 -17.73 5.31 -12.87
CA SER A 163 -19.10 5.13 -12.40
C SER A 163 -19.55 3.70 -12.69
N VAL A 164 -20.07 3.02 -11.67
CA VAL A 164 -20.59 1.65 -11.80
C VAL A 164 -22.11 1.73 -11.99
N PRO A 165 -22.67 1.17 -13.08
CA PRO A 165 -24.11 1.22 -13.35
C PRO A 165 -24.95 0.67 -12.18
N GLY A 166 -25.97 1.41 -11.78
CA GLY A 166 -26.83 1.07 -10.64
C GLY A 166 -26.21 1.38 -9.27
N HIS A 167 -24.96 1.86 -9.23
CA HIS A 167 -24.24 2.26 -8.03
C HIS A 167 -23.50 3.61 -8.23
N GLU A 168 -24.11 4.54 -8.96
CA GLU A 168 -23.52 5.85 -9.29
C GLU A 168 -23.19 6.69 -8.05
N GLY A 169 -23.90 6.45 -6.93
CA GLY A 169 -23.63 7.07 -5.63
C GLY A 169 -22.49 6.40 -4.83
N GLY A 170 -21.89 5.34 -5.34
CA GLY A 170 -20.80 4.61 -4.68
C GLY A 170 -19.45 5.33 -4.83
N PHE A 171 -18.54 5.04 -3.89
CA PHE A 171 -17.18 5.61 -3.90
C PHE A 171 -16.25 4.76 -4.77
N PHE A 172 -16.62 4.56 -6.02
CA PHE A 172 -15.81 3.80 -6.98
C PHE A 172 -14.71 4.67 -7.58
N VAL A 173 -13.53 4.06 -7.71
CA VAL A 173 -12.34 4.55 -8.41
C VAL A 173 -11.71 3.34 -9.09
N GLY A 174 -11.33 3.48 -10.35
CA GLY A 174 -10.64 2.44 -11.10
C GLY A 174 -9.14 2.34 -10.75
N PRO A 175 -8.46 1.26 -11.19
CA PRO A 175 -7.01 1.19 -11.13
C PRO A 175 -6.37 2.36 -11.86
N SER A 176 -5.34 2.95 -11.27
CA SER A 176 -4.52 3.98 -11.91
C SER A 176 -3.05 3.57 -11.88
N LEU A 177 -2.36 3.80 -13.00
CA LEU A 177 -0.96 3.46 -13.19
C LEU A 177 -0.20 4.71 -13.60
N LEU A 178 0.75 5.13 -12.76
CA LEU A 178 1.62 6.28 -12.99
C LEU A 178 3.03 5.78 -13.28
N ASP A 179 3.61 6.13 -14.43
CA ASP A 179 5.00 5.84 -14.77
C ASP A 179 5.92 7.04 -14.58
N LYS A 180 7.23 6.76 -14.52
CA LYS A 180 8.32 7.74 -14.35
C LYS A 180 8.16 8.59 -13.09
N VAL A 181 7.60 7.98 -12.04
CA VAL A 181 7.41 8.64 -10.74
C VAL A 181 8.77 8.79 -10.06
N THR A 182 9.09 10.00 -9.62
CA THR A 182 10.34 10.32 -8.92
C THR A 182 10.11 10.47 -7.40
N PRO A 183 11.17 10.37 -6.57
CA PRO A 183 11.05 10.47 -5.11
C PRO A 183 10.48 11.80 -4.61
N ASP A 184 10.58 12.86 -5.40
CA ASP A 184 10.11 14.20 -5.05
C ASP A 184 8.61 14.39 -5.28
N MET A 185 7.96 13.47 -6.01
CA MET A 185 6.53 13.55 -6.32
C MET A 185 5.68 13.09 -5.14
N ASP A 186 4.50 13.70 -4.99
CA ASP A 186 3.56 13.39 -3.92
C ASP A 186 3.00 11.97 -4.03
N ALA A 187 2.83 11.47 -5.26
CA ALA A 187 2.48 10.08 -5.54
C ALA A 187 3.52 9.08 -4.99
N TYR A 188 4.79 9.48 -4.81
CA TYR A 188 5.83 8.66 -4.17
C TYR A 188 5.88 8.86 -2.66
N LYS A 189 5.86 10.11 -2.19
CA LYS A 189 6.06 10.44 -0.77
C LYS A 189 4.91 9.99 0.13
N ASN A 190 3.68 10.12 -0.36
CA ASN A 190 2.48 9.94 0.46
C ASN A 190 1.88 8.54 0.31
N GLU A 191 1.36 8.01 1.41
CA GLU A 191 0.48 6.83 1.39
C GLU A 191 -0.91 7.24 0.86
N ILE A 192 -1.22 6.83 -0.37
CA ILE A 192 -2.48 7.18 -1.04
C ILE A 192 -3.64 6.36 -0.44
N PHE A 193 -3.39 5.09 -0.14
CA PHE A 193 -4.40 4.14 0.40
C PHE A 193 -5.62 4.02 -0.53
N GLY A 194 -5.34 3.83 -1.82
CA GLY A 194 -6.30 3.72 -2.91
C GLY A 194 -5.67 2.96 -4.08
N PRO A 195 -6.43 2.67 -5.16
CA PRO A 195 -5.99 1.82 -6.26
C PRO A 195 -5.05 2.55 -7.24
N VAL A 196 -3.95 3.12 -6.75
CA VAL A 196 -2.97 3.87 -7.54
C VAL A 196 -1.59 3.24 -7.38
N LEU A 197 -1.04 2.73 -8.48
CA LEU A 197 0.30 2.16 -8.55
C LEU A 197 1.27 3.16 -9.22
N ALA A 198 2.33 3.52 -8.50
CA ALA A 198 3.43 4.31 -9.05
C ALA A 198 4.57 3.41 -9.54
N VAL A 199 5.16 3.71 -10.70
CA VAL A 199 6.34 3.05 -11.22
C VAL A 199 7.51 4.04 -11.18
N ALA A 200 8.52 3.70 -10.38
CA ALA A 200 9.80 4.38 -10.32
C ALA A 200 10.84 3.59 -11.14
N ARG A 201 11.81 4.29 -11.72
CA ARG A 201 12.92 3.69 -12.47
C ARG A 201 14.18 3.64 -11.63
N ALA A 202 14.96 2.57 -11.76
CA ALA A 202 16.29 2.45 -11.17
C ALA A 202 17.23 1.78 -12.18
N ALA A 203 18.51 2.15 -12.18
CA ALA A 203 19.50 1.57 -13.08
C ALA A 203 19.88 0.14 -12.69
N ASP A 204 19.99 -0.12 -11.38
CA ASP A 204 20.40 -1.41 -10.84
C ASP A 204 19.72 -1.72 -9.49
N VAL A 205 19.98 -2.93 -8.98
CA VAL A 205 19.44 -3.39 -7.69
C VAL A 205 19.93 -2.53 -6.52
N ASP A 206 21.11 -1.93 -6.62
CA ASP A 206 21.68 -1.13 -5.53
C ASP A 206 20.99 0.24 -5.43
N GLU A 207 20.66 0.84 -6.57
CA GLU A 207 19.83 2.02 -6.64
C GLU A 207 18.41 1.74 -6.12
N ALA A 208 17.82 0.61 -6.51
CA ALA A 208 16.51 0.21 -5.99
C ALA A 208 16.53 0.06 -4.46
N ILE A 209 17.58 -0.57 -3.90
CA ILE A 209 17.77 -0.69 -2.44
C ILE A 209 17.93 0.69 -1.78
N ARG A 210 18.75 1.58 -2.36
CA ARG A 210 18.92 2.95 -1.85
C ARG A 210 17.61 3.73 -1.85
N LEU A 211 16.84 3.61 -2.92
CA LEU A 211 15.54 4.26 -3.08
C LEU A 211 14.56 3.82 -1.98
N ILE A 212 14.49 2.51 -1.70
CA ILE A 212 13.64 1.95 -0.64
C ILE A 212 14.13 2.39 0.74
N ASN A 213 15.44 2.28 1.01
CA ASN A 213 16.02 2.62 2.30
C ASN A 213 15.95 4.12 2.65
N ALA A 214 15.80 4.99 1.64
CA ALA A 214 15.59 6.42 1.83
C ALA A 214 14.13 6.79 2.14
N ASN A 215 13.19 5.86 1.89
CA ASN A 215 11.79 6.08 2.19
C ASN A 215 11.54 6.01 3.71
N PRO A 216 10.74 6.93 4.31
CA PRO A 216 10.48 6.93 5.75
C PRO A 216 9.61 5.75 6.22
N TYR A 217 8.97 5.02 5.31
CA TYR A 217 8.21 3.82 5.60
C TYR A 217 9.07 2.56 5.44
N GLY A 218 8.72 1.49 6.18
CA GLY A 218 9.49 0.25 6.17
C GLY A 218 8.69 -0.99 6.54
N ASN A 219 7.41 -1.04 6.15
CA ASN A 219 6.50 -2.14 6.51
C ASN A 219 6.85 -3.43 5.73
N GLY A 220 6.67 -3.43 4.41
CA GLY A 220 7.03 -4.57 3.57
C GLY A 220 7.65 -4.16 2.24
N THR A 221 8.37 -5.10 1.62
CA THR A 221 8.93 -4.96 0.28
C THR A 221 9.01 -6.30 -0.43
N ALA A 222 9.09 -6.30 -1.75
CA ALA A 222 9.29 -7.50 -2.55
C ALA A 222 10.39 -7.30 -3.60
N LEU A 223 11.01 -8.41 -4.02
CA LEU A 223 11.89 -8.48 -5.18
C LEU A 223 11.44 -9.61 -6.09
N PHE A 224 11.29 -9.32 -7.38
CA PHE A 224 11.08 -10.30 -8.44
C PHE A 224 12.37 -10.45 -9.25
N THR A 225 12.90 -11.68 -9.29
CA THR A 225 14.18 -12.02 -9.96
C THR A 225 14.35 -13.54 -10.03
N SER A 226 15.11 -14.03 -11.01
CA SER A 226 15.60 -15.41 -11.04
C SER A 226 17.00 -15.56 -10.41
N SER A 227 17.68 -14.45 -10.11
CA SER A 227 19.02 -14.42 -9.52
C SER A 227 19.01 -14.58 -8.00
N GLY A 228 19.53 -15.73 -7.53
CA GLY A 228 19.77 -15.97 -6.10
C GLY A 228 20.79 -14.99 -5.49
N ALA A 229 21.72 -14.47 -6.27
CA ALA A 229 22.68 -13.47 -5.81
C ALA A 229 21.99 -12.13 -5.53
N ALA A 230 21.13 -11.67 -6.45
CA ALA A 230 20.36 -10.45 -6.27
C ALA A 230 19.38 -10.56 -5.10
N ALA A 231 18.66 -11.69 -5.00
CA ALA A 231 17.76 -11.97 -3.88
C ALA A 231 18.47 -11.91 -2.51
N ARG A 232 19.61 -12.59 -2.38
CA ARG A 232 20.39 -12.58 -1.14
C ARG A 232 20.93 -11.18 -0.80
N ARG A 233 21.33 -10.42 -1.81
CA ARG A 233 21.81 -9.05 -1.63
C ARG A 233 20.70 -8.15 -1.12
N PHE A 234 19.57 -8.14 -1.80
CA PHE A 234 18.39 -7.38 -1.43
C PHE A 234 17.93 -7.68 0.00
N GLN A 235 17.81 -8.96 0.36
CA GLN A 235 17.42 -9.39 1.71
C GLN A 235 18.35 -8.88 2.82
N ARG A 236 19.64 -8.71 2.52
CA ARG A 236 20.65 -8.30 3.51
C ARG A 236 20.79 -6.79 3.65
N GLU A 237 20.47 -6.05 2.60
CA GLU A 237 20.76 -4.62 2.52
C GLU A 237 19.51 -3.74 2.66
N VAL A 238 18.31 -4.27 2.37
CA VAL A 238 17.05 -3.52 2.56
C VAL A 238 16.68 -3.44 4.06
N LYS A 239 16.21 -2.28 4.51
CA LYS A 239 15.90 -1.97 5.92
C LYS A 239 14.39 -2.01 6.19
N VAL A 240 13.72 -3.01 5.63
CA VAL A 240 12.27 -3.18 5.69
C VAL A 240 11.93 -4.41 6.53
N GLY A 241 10.84 -4.35 7.30
CA GLY A 241 10.49 -5.39 8.28
C GLY A 241 10.11 -6.73 7.65
N MET A 242 9.44 -6.72 6.50
CA MET A 242 8.98 -7.93 5.80
C MET A 242 9.46 -7.93 4.35
N ILE A 243 10.09 -9.02 3.91
CA ILE A 243 10.74 -9.12 2.60
C ILE A 243 10.20 -10.34 1.85
N GLY A 244 9.57 -10.12 0.69
CA GLY A 244 9.16 -11.16 -0.24
C GLY A 244 10.15 -11.35 -1.39
N ILE A 245 10.49 -12.59 -1.74
CA ILE A 245 11.26 -12.92 -2.94
C ILE A 245 10.36 -13.75 -3.86
N ASN A 246 10.03 -13.21 -5.04
CA ASN A 246 9.06 -13.78 -5.99
C ASN A 246 7.68 -14.06 -5.37
N VAL A 247 7.36 -13.35 -4.28
CA VAL A 247 6.09 -13.41 -3.58
C VAL A 247 5.73 -11.96 -3.24
N PRO A 248 4.57 -11.45 -3.65
CA PRO A 248 4.15 -10.13 -3.21
C PRO A 248 3.95 -10.17 -1.69
N ILE A 249 4.10 -9.02 -1.04
CA ILE A 249 4.07 -8.90 0.41
C ILE A 249 2.83 -9.65 0.98
N PRO A 250 3.04 -10.63 1.88
CA PRO A 250 1.98 -11.54 2.32
C PRO A 250 0.84 -10.78 2.99
N VAL A 251 -0.38 -11.14 2.63
CA VAL A 251 -1.60 -10.68 3.29
C VAL A 251 -1.77 -11.55 4.53
N PRO A 252 -1.87 -10.99 5.74
CA PRO A 252 -2.53 -11.72 6.81
C PRO A 252 -3.99 -11.90 6.36
N MET A 253 -4.40 -13.14 6.09
CA MET A 253 -5.83 -13.48 5.99
C MET A 253 -6.51 -13.27 7.33
#